data_AF-A0A933B0P4-F1
#
_entry.id   AF-A0A933B0P4-F1
#
_cell.length_a   1.000
_cell.length_b   1.000
_cell.length_c   1.000
_cell.angle_alpha   90.00
_cell.angle_beta   90.00
_cell.angle_gamma   90.00
#
_symmetry.space_group_name_H-M   'P 1'
#
loop_
_entity.id
_entity.type
_entity.pdbx_description
1 polymer ?
#
loop_
_entity_poly.entity_id
_entity_poly.type
_entity_poly.pdbx_seq_one_letter_code
_entity_poly.pdbx_strand_id
1 'polypeptide(L)' 'MRIASLLASATEMVCALGLEDQLVAISHECDYPPEVMDRPRVSRPRFDPAGMTSGAIDAAVRQAMDRH' A
#
# COMPACT_ATOMS: atom_id res chain seq x y z
N MET A 1 -4.48 19.01 9.16
CA MET A 1 -3.73 17.83 9.69
C MET A 1 -2.82 17.31 8.59
N ARG A 2 -1.95 16.33 8.86
CA ARG A 2 -1.14 15.63 7.83
C ARG A 2 -1.42 14.13 7.92
N ILE A 3 -2.03 13.55 6.88
CA ILE A 3 -2.53 12.18 6.86
C ILE A 3 -1.60 11.32 6.01
N ALA A 4 -1.18 10.18 6.55
CA ALA A 4 -0.58 9.10 5.76
C ALA A 4 -1.52 7.91 5.82
N SER A 5 -1.89 7.34 4.66
CA SER A 5 -2.79 6.19 4.58
C SER A 5 -2.02 4.96 4.09
N LEU A 6 -2.07 3.88 4.86
CA LEU A 6 -1.37 2.62 4.55
C LEU A 6 -2.32 1.51 4.06
N LEU A 7 -3.58 1.83 3.80
CA LEU A 7 -4.61 0.89 3.35
C LEU A 7 -5.39 1.52 2.20
N ALA A 8 -5.59 0.78 1.09
CA ALA A 8 -6.30 1.27 -0.09
C ALA A 8 -7.68 1.86 0.25
N SER A 9 -8.51 1.10 0.96
CA SER A 9 -9.85 1.57 1.35
C SER A 9 -9.84 2.81 2.25
N ALA A 10 -8.84 2.97 3.12
CA ALA A 10 -8.71 4.18 3.94
C ALA A 10 -8.31 5.39 3.09
N THR A 11 -7.46 5.21 2.09
CA THR A 11 -7.12 6.26 1.11
C THR A 11 -8.36 6.73 0.37
N GLU A 12 -9.18 5.81 -0.10
CA GLU A 12 -10.43 6.11 -0.79
C GLU A 12 -11.42 6.86 0.11
N MET A 13 -11.56 6.44 1.37
CA MET A 13 -12.42 7.12 2.35
C MET A 13 -11.94 8.56 2.62
N VAL A 14 -10.63 8.79 2.76
CA VAL A 14 -10.06 10.14 2.95
C VAL A 14 -10.40 11.04 1.77
N CYS A 15 -10.30 10.53 0.53
CA CYS A 15 -10.65 11.28 -0.67
C CYS A 15 -12.16 11.56 -0.74
N ALA A 16 -13.00 10.54 -0.48
CA ALA A 16 -14.46 10.68 -0.47
C ALA A 16 -14.97 11.68 0.58
N LEU A 17 -14.23 11.87 1.67
CA LEU A 17 -14.52 12.87 2.71
C LEU A 17 -14.01 14.29 2.37
N GLY A 18 -13.40 14.50 1.19
CA GLY A 18 -12.85 15.79 0.78
C GLY A 18 -11.57 16.19 1.53
N LEU A 19 -10.81 15.21 2.03
CA LEU A 19 -9.59 15.41 2.81
C LEU A 19 -8.31 15.11 2.02
N GLU A 20 -8.40 15.02 0.69
CA GLU A 20 -7.29 14.66 -0.20
C GLU A 20 -6.08 15.59 -0.09
N ASP A 21 -6.31 16.90 0.06
CA ASP A 21 -5.23 17.90 0.24
C ASP A 21 -4.42 17.68 1.53
N GLN A 22 -4.99 16.93 2.48
CA GLN A 22 -4.33 16.58 3.73
C GLN A 22 -3.63 15.22 3.65
N LEU A 23 -3.85 14.43 2.59
CA LEU A 23 -3.21 13.15 2.34
C LEU A 23 -1.80 13.37 1.76
N VAL A 24 -0.78 13.21 2.60
CA VAL A 24 0.62 13.53 2.26
C VAL A 24 1.45 12.31 1.86
N ALA A 25 0.95 11.09 2.08
CA ALA A 25 1.65 9.85 1.74
C ALA A 25 0.68 8.66 1.67
N ILE A 26 1.02 7.66 0.86
CA ILE A 26 0.21 6.47 0.62
C ILE A 26 1.03 5.17 0.68
N SER A 27 0.37 4.03 0.78
CA SER A 27 1.02 2.71 0.63
C SER A 27 1.42 2.44 -0.83
N HIS A 28 2.28 1.45 -1.05
CA HIS A 28 2.58 0.96 -2.39
C HIS A 28 1.37 0.32 -3.11
N GLU A 29 0.33 -0.08 -2.38
CA GLU A 29 -0.89 -0.70 -2.92
C GLU A 29 -2.02 0.30 -3.15
N CYS A 30 -1.88 1.54 -2.67
CA CYS A 30 -2.87 2.58 -2.93
C CYS A 30 -2.68 3.11 -4.35
N ASP A 31 -3.70 2.98 -5.18
CA ASP A 31 -3.69 3.37 -6.59
C ASP A 31 -4.98 4.06 -7.07
N TYR A 32 -5.91 4.34 -6.14
CA TYR A 32 -7.18 4.99 -6.41
C TYR A 32 -7.53 6.02 -5.30
N PRO A 33 -8.12 7.17 -5.66
CA PRO A 33 -8.39 7.65 -7.03
C PRO A 33 -7.09 8.12 -7.73
N PRO A 34 -7.04 8.26 -9.08
CA PRO A 34 -5.81 8.56 -9.82
C PRO A 34 -5.04 9.80 -9.32
N GLU A 35 -5.74 10.75 -8.73
CA GLU A 35 -5.22 11.99 -8.16
C GLU A 35 -4.23 11.75 -7.00
N VAL A 36 -4.33 10.60 -6.29
CA VAL A 36 -3.40 10.27 -5.19
C VAL A 36 -2.09 9.65 -5.68
N MET A 37 -1.96 9.35 -6.98
CA MET A 37 -0.80 8.65 -7.53
C MET A 37 0.49 9.47 -7.50
N ASP A 38 0.38 10.79 -7.34
CA ASP A 38 1.52 11.69 -7.16
C ASP A 38 2.06 11.71 -5.72
N ARG A 39 1.35 11.10 -4.76
CA ARG A 39 1.75 11.04 -3.36
C ARG A 39 2.90 10.05 -3.17
N PRO A 40 3.87 10.34 -2.28
CA PRO A 40 4.98 9.44 -2.01
C PRO A 40 4.48 8.10 -1.44
N ARG A 41 5.01 7.00 -1.98
CA ARG A 41 4.80 5.64 -1.46
C ARG A 41 5.72 5.40 -0.26
N VAL A 42 5.16 5.16 0.91
CA VAL A 42 5.90 4.99 2.17
C VAL A 42 5.93 3.54 2.67
N SER A 43 5.45 2.61 1.86
CA SER A 43 5.63 1.17 2.08
C SER A 43 6.13 0.50 0.80
N ARG A 44 6.57 -0.76 0.93
CA ARG A 44 7.00 -1.59 -0.19
C ARG A 44 6.68 -3.06 0.09
N PRO A 45 6.55 -3.91 -0.93
CA PRO A 45 6.46 -5.35 -0.74
C PRO A 45 7.70 -5.86 0.01
N ARG A 46 7.54 -6.92 0.81
CA ARG A 46 8.68 -7.58 1.49
C ARG A 46 9.56 -8.37 0.53
N PHE A 47 8.98 -8.84 -0.58
CA PHE A 47 9.65 -9.56 -1.65
C PHE A 47 8.91 -9.30 -2.96
N ASP A 48 9.60 -9.45 -4.08
CA ASP A 48 9.02 -9.37 -5.42
C ASP A 48 8.51 -10.77 -5.84
N PRO A 49 7.20 -10.97 -6.04
CA PRO A 49 6.67 -12.27 -6.46
C PRO A 49 6.87 -12.55 -7.97
N ALA A 50 7.40 -11.60 -8.75
CA ALA A 50 7.56 -11.76 -10.19
C ALA A 50 8.42 -12.99 -10.54
N GLY A 51 7.89 -13.85 -11.40
CA GLY A 51 8.58 -15.07 -11.85
C GLY A 51 8.61 -16.21 -10.82
N MET A 52 8.02 -16.05 -9.63
CA MET A 52 7.91 -17.11 -8.64
C MET A 52 6.71 -18.02 -8.93
N THR A 53 6.83 -19.31 -8.59
CA THR A 53 5.67 -20.22 -8.58
C THR A 53 4.78 -19.91 -7.38
N SER A 54 3.49 -20.29 -7.44
CA SER A 54 2.57 -20.08 -6.31
C SER A 54 3.06 -20.75 -5.02
N GLY A 55 3.70 -21.93 -5.11
CA GLY A 55 4.29 -22.60 -3.95
C GLY A 55 5.49 -21.85 -3.36
N ALA A 56 6.32 -21.22 -4.22
CA ALA A 56 7.42 -20.38 -3.77
C ALA A 56 6.91 -19.09 -3.11
N ILE A 57 5.82 -18.50 -3.62
CA ILE A 57 5.17 -17.33 -3.01
C ILE A 57 4.61 -17.70 -1.62
N ASP A 58 3.84 -18.80 -1.49
CA ASP A 58 3.31 -19.24 -0.20
C ASP A 58 4.42 -19.47 0.83
N ALA A 59 5.51 -20.13 0.43
CA ALA A 59 6.67 -20.33 1.31
C ALA A 59 7.32 -19.00 1.73
N ALA A 60 7.46 -18.03 0.82
CA ALA A 60 8.00 -16.70 1.13
C ALA A 60 7.08 -15.89 2.06
N VAL A 61 5.76 -15.96 1.87
CA VAL A 61 4.77 -15.34 2.78
C VAL A 61 4.89 -15.92 4.18
N ARG A 62 4.89 -17.26 4.33
CA ARG A 62 5.04 -17.92 5.64
C ARG A 62 6.32 -17.50 6.34
N GLN A 63 7.45 -17.56 5.62
CA GLN A 63 8.74 -17.15 6.16
C GLN A 63 8.77 -15.66 6.58
N ALA A 64 8.07 -14.79 5.86
CA ALA A 64 7.98 -13.37 6.21
C ALA A 64 7.12 -13.12 7.46
N MET A 65 6.08 -13.92 7.68
CA MET A 65 5.20 -13.85 8.86
C MET A 65 5.91 -14.36 10.13
N ASP A 66 6.68 -15.45 10.03
CA ASP A 66 7.40 -16.06 11.17
C ASP A 66 8.50 -15.18 11.79
N ARG A 67 8.93 -14.12 11.09
CA ARG A 67 9.99 -13.20 11.54
C ARG A 67 9.47 -11.93 12.25
N HIS A 68 8.21 -11.91 12.66
CA HIS A 68 7.58 -10.81 13.45
C HIS A 68 7.49 -11.18 14.92
#